data_AF-A0A1G5IVC7-F1
#
_entry.id   AF-A0A1G5IVC7-F1
#
_cell.length_a   1.000
_cell.length_b   1.000
_cell.length_c   1.000
_cell.angle_alpha   90.00
_cell.angle_beta   90.00
_cell.angle_gamma   90.00
#
_symmetry.space_group_name_H-M   'P 1'
#
loop_
_entity.id
_entity.type
_entity.pdbx_description
1 polymer ?
#
loop_
_entity_poly.entity_id
_entity_poly.type
_entity_poly.pdbx_seq_one_letter_code
_entity_poly.pdbx_strand_id
1 'polypeptide(L)'
;MKALPKIFSFILIIVGISIVTLTKTIEEVIPKLGYTAFQSAAAGSYSPINYEMDLGLNYWVGGICILIGTIYFIRHIAFFQHSITEMKKRDKEFEEQHR
;
A
#
# COMPACT_ATOMS: atom_id res chain seq x y z
N MET A 1 17.23 -10.75 -14.49
CA MET A 1 16.56 -10.70 -13.17
C MET A 1 16.47 -9.29 -12.53
N LYS A 2 16.68 -8.17 -13.26
CA LYS A 2 16.70 -6.81 -12.67
C LYS A 2 15.31 -6.19 -12.41
N ALA A 3 14.24 -6.75 -12.98
CA ALA A 3 12.86 -6.23 -12.83
C ALA A 3 12.09 -6.80 -11.63
N LEU A 4 12.54 -7.93 -11.05
CA LEU A 4 11.89 -8.56 -9.90
C LEU A 4 11.66 -7.59 -8.72
N PRO A 5 12.68 -6.85 -8.22
CA PRO A 5 12.48 -5.98 -7.06
C PRO A 5 11.49 -4.84 -7.31
N LYS A 6 11.33 -4.40 -8.57
CA LYS A 6 10.37 -3.36 -8.97
C LYS A 6 8.93 -3.87 -8.86
N ILE A 7 8.68 -5.08 -9.37
CA ILE A 7 7.37 -5.73 -9.32
C ILE A 7 6.99 -6.00 -7.87
N PHE A 8 7.94 -6.47 -7.05
CA PHE A 8 7.70 -6.72 -5.63
C PHE A 8 7.33 -5.45 -4.84
N SER A 9 8.03 -4.33 -5.05
CA SER A 9 7.72 -3.06 -4.37
C SER A 9 6.31 -2.56 -4.69
N PHE A 10 5.89 -2.63 -5.96
CA PHE A 10 4.53 -2.29 -6.37
C PHE A 10 3.48 -3.20 -5.76
N ILE A 11 3.72 -4.51 -5.77
CA ILE A 11 2.82 -5.49 -5.13
C ILE A 11 2.65 -5.18 -3.66
N LEU A 12 3.74 -4.85 -2.95
CA LEU A 12 3.73 -4.55 -1.52
C LEU A 12 2.86 -3.31 -1.20
N ILE A 13 2.94 -2.27 -2.04
CA ILE A 13 2.10 -1.07 -1.92
C ILE A 13 0.64 -1.42 -2.17
N ILE A 14 0.32 -2.15 -3.25
CA ILE A 14 -1.05 -2.52 -3.61
C ILE A 14 -1.68 -3.40 -2.52
N VAL A 15 -0.93 -4.36 -2.00
CA VAL A 15 -1.37 -5.22 -0.89
C VAL A 15 -1.64 -4.39 0.36
N GLY A 16 -0.74 -3.47 0.72
CA GLY A 16 -0.94 -2.59 1.86
C GLY A 16 -2.19 -1.71 1.74
N ILE A 17 -2.42 -1.10 0.57
CA ILE A 17 -3.64 -0.33 0.27
C ILE A 17 -4.89 -1.22 0.39
N SER A 18 -4.82 -2.45 -0.12
CA SER A 18 -5.93 -3.40 -0.07
C SER A 18 -6.28 -3.77 1.37
N ILE A 19 -5.28 -4.02 2.23
CA ILE A 19 -5.48 -4.33 3.65
C ILE A 19 -6.18 -3.17 4.36
N VAL A 20 -5.70 -1.94 4.18
CA VAL A 20 -6.31 -0.73 4.78
C VAL A 20 -7.75 -0.54 4.30
N THR A 21 -7.98 -0.72 3.00
CA THR A 21 -9.32 -0.53 2.40
C THR A 21 -10.32 -1.58 2.88
N LEU A 22 -9.91 -2.85 2.91
CA LEU A 22 -10.75 -3.94 3.42
C LEU A 22 -11.04 -3.75 4.90
N THR A 23 -10.04 -3.38 5.69
CA THR A 23 -10.18 -3.11 7.13
C THR A 23 -11.24 -2.05 7.39
N LYS A 24 -11.14 -0.90 6.70
CA LYS A 24 -12.13 0.17 6.80
C LYS A 24 -13.52 -0.25 6.34
N THR A 25 -13.59 -1.01 5.26
CA THR A 25 -14.87 -1.55 4.76
C THR A 25 -15.53 -2.44 5.80
N ILE A 26 -14.76 -3.31 6.44
CA ILE A 26 -15.24 -4.23 7.47
C ILE A 26 -15.75 -3.44 8.70
N GLU A 27 -15.00 -2.44 9.16
CA GLU A 27 -15.43 -1.54 10.25
C GLU A 27 -16.78 -0.87 9.99
N GLU A 28 -17.06 -0.48 8.74
CA GLU A 28 -18.34 0.14 8.37
C GLU A 28 -19.47 -0.88 8.15
N VAL A 29 -19.14 -2.08 7.68
CA VAL A 29 -20.12 -3.11 7.30
C VAL A 29 -20.58 -3.93 8.51
N ILE A 30 -19.68 -4.25 9.44
CA ILE A 30 -19.97 -5.10 10.61
C ILE A 30 -21.10 -4.51 11.47
N PRO A 31 -21.12 -3.21 11.84
CA PRO A 31 -22.22 -2.64 12.60
C PRO A 31 -23.55 -2.72 11.85
N LYS A 32 -23.55 -2.48 10.52
CA LYS A 32 -24.76 -2.54 9.67
C LYS A 32 -25.31 -3.96 9.56
N LEU A 33 -24.44 -4.95 9.42
CA LEU A 33 -24.81 -6.37 9.46
C LEU A 33 -25.35 -6.75 10.84
N GLY A 34 -24.70 -6.28 11.91
CA GLY A 34 -25.15 -6.45 13.29
C GLY A 34 -26.55 -5.88 13.52
N TYR A 35 -26.83 -4.68 12.99
CA TYR A 35 -28.15 -4.06 13.05
C TYR A 35 -29.22 -4.85 12.29
N THR A 36 -28.88 -5.35 11.10
CA THR A 36 -29.79 -6.17 10.30
C THR A 36 -30.13 -7.49 10.99
N ALA A 37 -29.11 -8.16 11.53
CA ALA A 37 -29.28 -9.38 12.32
C ALA A 37 -30.12 -9.11 13.58
N PHE A 38 -29.85 -8.01 14.27
CA PHE A 38 -30.60 -7.58 15.44
C PHE A 38 -32.09 -7.34 15.13
N GLN A 39 -32.40 -6.60 14.05
CA GLN A 39 -33.78 -6.40 13.61
C GLN A 39 -34.47 -7.71 13.24
N SER A 40 -33.75 -8.63 12.57
CA SER A 40 -34.29 -9.94 12.20
C SER A 40 -34.60 -10.82 13.42
N ALA A 41 -33.88 -10.62 14.53
CA ALA A 41 -34.09 -11.34 15.78
C ALA A 41 -35.18 -10.74 16.67
N ALA A 42 -35.80 -9.61 16.27
CA ALA A 42 -36.74 -8.83 17.10
C ALA A 42 -36.20 -8.53 18.52
N ALA A 43 -34.89 -8.38 18.64
CA ALA A 43 -34.23 -8.13 19.92
C ALA A 43 -34.45 -6.67 20.35
N GLY A 44 -34.39 -6.40 21.67
CA GLY A 44 -34.84 -5.16 22.31
C GLY A 44 -34.14 -3.86 21.87
N SER A 45 -33.00 -3.51 22.46
CA SER A 45 -32.23 -2.29 22.14
C SER A 45 -30.91 -2.62 21.42
N TYR A 46 -30.63 -1.91 20.31
CA TYR A 46 -29.39 -2.05 19.53
C TYR A 46 -28.37 -0.99 19.94
N SER A 47 -27.10 -1.39 20.07
CA SER A 47 -25.98 -0.47 20.25
C SER A 47 -24.83 -0.85 19.30
N PRO A 48 -24.40 0.04 18.39
CA PRO A 48 -23.30 -0.21 17.47
C PRO A 48 -21.96 -0.54 18.15
N ILE A 49 -21.73 0.00 19.35
CA ILE A 49 -20.49 -0.20 20.13
C ILE A 49 -20.21 -1.68 20.41
N ASN A 50 -21.27 -2.49 20.51
CA ASN A 50 -21.16 -3.93 20.77
C ASN A 50 -20.65 -4.72 19.57
N TYR A 51 -20.54 -4.07 18.41
CA TYR A 51 -20.08 -4.63 17.15
C TYR A 51 -18.81 -3.92 16.64
N GLU A 52 -18.21 -3.04 17.44
CA GLU A 52 -16.89 -2.49 17.11
C GLU A 52 -15.85 -3.59 17.14
N MET A 53 -14.98 -3.59 16.14
CA MET A 53 -13.84 -4.49 16.08
C MET A 53 -12.57 -3.67 16.14
N ASP A 54 -11.67 -4.06 17.03
CA ASP A 54 -10.32 -3.51 17.03
C ASP A 54 -9.53 -4.11 15.85
N LEU A 55 -9.50 -3.37 14.75
CA LEU A 55 -8.68 -3.69 13.59
C LEU A 55 -7.41 -2.82 13.51
N GLY A 56 -6.99 -2.21 14.62
CA GLY A 56 -5.81 -1.35 14.68
C GLY A 56 -4.54 -2.05 14.19
N LEU A 57 -4.41 -3.35 14.46
CA LEU A 57 -3.28 -4.16 13.98
C LEU A 57 -3.26 -4.29 12.45
N ASN A 58 -4.42 -4.38 11.80
CA ASN A 58 -4.50 -4.45 10.34
C ASN A 58 -4.07 -3.14 9.69
N TYR A 59 -4.44 -2.00 10.28
CA TYR A 59 -3.95 -0.70 9.84
C TYR A 59 -2.44 -0.57 9.98
N TRP A 60 -1.88 -1.05 11.08
CA TRP A 60 -0.41 -1.08 11.27
C TRP A 60 0.28 -1.95 10.22
N VAL A 61 -0.21 -3.17 9.98
CA VAL A 61 0.35 -4.08 8.97
C VAL A 61 0.24 -3.47 7.57
N GLY A 62 -0.92 -2.93 7.20
CA GLY A 62 -1.13 -2.27 5.92
C GLY A 62 -0.23 -1.05 5.74
N GLY A 63 -0.12 -0.20 6.78
CA GLY A 63 0.74 0.98 6.79
C GLY A 63 2.22 0.64 6.64
N ILE A 64 2.72 -0.37 7.37
CA ILE A 64 4.11 -0.85 7.24
C ILE A 64 4.37 -1.39 5.83
N CYS A 65 3.42 -2.12 5.25
CA CYS A 65 3.50 -2.59 3.86
C CYS A 65 3.69 -1.41 2.89
N ILE A 66 2.84 -0.39 2.98
CA ILE A 66 2.91 0.79 2.10
C ILE A 66 4.25 1.52 2.28
N LEU A 67 4.68 1.72 3.53
CA LEU A 67 5.95 2.39 3.86
C LEU A 67 7.15 1.68 3.26
N ILE A 68 7.29 0.38 3.52
CA ILE A 68 8.39 -0.44 3.00
C ILE A 68 8.37 -0.42 1.47
N GLY A 69 7.21 -0.69 0.87
CA GLY A 69 7.05 -0.67 -0.58
C GLY A 69 7.48 0.65 -1.20
N THR A 70 7.09 1.78 -0.59
CA THR A 70 7.43 3.13 -1.04
C THR A 70 8.92 3.44 -0.93
N ILE A 71 9.56 3.06 0.19
CA ILE A 71 11.01 3.26 0.37
C ILE A 71 11.80 2.53 -0.72
N TYR A 72 11.46 1.26 -0.99
CA TYR A 72 12.10 0.50 -2.06
C TYR A 72 11.88 1.12 -3.44
N PHE A 73 10.67 1.63 -3.69
CA PHE A 73 10.34 2.30 -4.95
C PHE A 73 11.20 3.55 -5.18
N ILE A 74 11.30 4.43 -4.17
CA ILE A 74 12.07 5.68 -4.25
C ILE A 74 13.56 5.39 -4.46
N ARG A 75 14.15 4.47 -3.68
CA ARG A 75 15.57 4.10 -3.83
C ARG A 75 15.89 3.62 -5.24
N HIS A 76 14.97 2.86 -5.84
CA HIS A 76 15.14 2.36 -7.19
C HIS A 76 15.04 3.47 -8.25
N ILE A 77 14.10 4.42 -8.10
CA ILE A 77 14.00 5.58 -9.00
C ILE A 77 15.29 6.41 -8.95
N ALA A 78 15.79 6.70 -7.75
CA ALA A 78 17.01 7.48 -7.57
C ALA A 78 18.23 6.80 -8.23
N PHE A 79 18.36 5.48 -8.08
CA PHE A 79 19.42 4.71 -8.75
C PHE A 79 19.32 4.76 -10.28
N PHE A 80 18.10 4.67 -10.81
CA PHE A 80 17.86 4.72 -12.25
C PHE A 80 18.18 6.11 -12.83
N GLN A 81 17.77 7.17 -12.13
CA GLN A 81 18.10 8.55 -12.50
C GLN A 81 19.62 8.77 -12.53
N HIS A 82 20.34 8.33 -11.49
CA HIS A 82 21.79 8.40 -11.45
C HIS A 82 22.43 7.67 -12.65
N SER A 83 21.95 6.46 -12.96
CA SER A 83 22.47 5.68 -14.09
C SER A 83 22.27 6.37 -15.44
N ILE A 84 21.13 7.05 -15.65
CA ILE A 84 20.86 7.81 -16.88
C ILE A 84 21.78 9.03 -16.97
N THR A 85 21.98 9.75 -15.88
CA THR A 85 22.83 10.94 -15.84
C THR A 85 24.28 10.58 -16.20
N GLU A 86 24.80 9.49 -15.64
CA GLU A 86 26.15 8.99 -15.95
C GLU A 86 26.27 8.59 -17.43
N MET A 87 25.25 7.94 -18.00
CA MET A 87 25.25 7.59 -19.43
C MET A 87 25.30 8.84 -20.32
N LYS A 88 24.49 9.86 -20.02
CA LYS A 88 24.51 11.13 -20.75
C LYS A 88 25.86 11.84 -20.67
N LYS A 89 26.52 11.78 -19.51
CA LYS A 89 27.84 12.39 -19.33
C LYS A 89 28.89 11.71 -20.22
N ARG A 90 28.94 10.38 -20.21
CA ARG A 90 29.87 9.62 -21.07
C ARG A 90 29.63 9.82 -22.55
N ASP A 91 28.36 9.89 -22.96
CA ASP A 91 27.98 10.15 -24.36
C ASP A 91 28.50 11.51 -24.83
N LYS A 92 28.33 12.54 -23.98
CA LYS A 92 28.86 13.87 -24.24
C LYS A 92 30.40 13.91 -24.30
N GLU A 93 31.09 13.22 -23.39
CA GLU A 93 32.56 13.11 -23.40
C GLU A 93 33.05 12.40 -24.68
N PHE A 94 32.32 11.40 -25.17
CA PHE A 94 32.65 10.71 -26.41
C PHE A 94 32.47 11.62 -27.63
N GLU A 95 31.37 12.37 -27.72
CA GLU A 95 31.15 13.38 -28.77
C GLU A 95 32.24 14.45 -28.77
N GLU A 96 32.67 14.92 -27.60
CA GLU A 96 33.74 15.92 -27.48
C GLU A 96 35.11 15.37 -27.89
N GLN A 97 35.39 14.08 -27.68
CA GLN A 97 36.65 13.45 -28.11
C GLN A 97 36.71 13.09 -29.60
N HIS A 98 35.55 12.90 -30.25
CA HIS A 98 35.45 12.41 -31.64
C HIS A 98 34.96 13.48 -32.62
N ARG A 99 35.01 14.75 -32.21
CA ARG A 99 34.75 15.94 -33.02
C ARG A 99 36.06 16.66 -33.32
#